data_AF-A0A3D3QAE2-F1
#
_entry.id   AF-A0A3D3QAE2-F1
#
_cell.length_a   1.000
_cell.length_b   1.000
_cell.length_c   1.000
_cell.angle_alpha   90.00
_cell.angle_beta   90.00
_cell.angle_gamma   90.00
#
_symmetry.space_group_name_H-M   'P 1'
#
loop_
_entity.id
_entity.type
_entity.pdbx_description
1 polymer ?
#
loop_
_entity_poly.entity_id
_entity_poly.type
_entity_poly.pdbx_seq_one_letter_code
_entity_poly.pdbx_strand_id
1 'polypeptide(L)'
;TGFDPTKFIKFVRNPNYDASTDSPDARSNYLDGVDIEINSNTDDIFNQIDAGTLDGSLASTPPTTVIQKYETDPTLKKRLHADSGDRTRYITMNVLTPPFDDLHVRRAVNFVMNKAAFLKAAGGSINGDIATHILPPSVLDFGSDSAYDPYPSTNHEGDLAAAMAEMKQSKYDSNGDGLCDSDVCKNVLFINRTSPPYVNMSPTMVSNLASIGISVKLRELDTGTAYTTIQTVSNLVPIAANAGWGKDYADPSTFAVLFDSSGISCSG
;
A
#
# COMPACT_ATOMS: atom_id res chain seq x y z
N THR A 1 17.82 27.87 7.20
CA THR A 1 17.53 26.44 6.95
C THR A 1 18.01 25.63 8.14
N GLY A 2 17.54 24.40 8.30
CA GLY A 2 18.01 23.51 9.36
C GLY A 2 17.37 22.14 9.29
N PHE A 3 18.02 21.15 9.90
CA PHE A 3 17.55 19.77 9.95
C PHE A 3 17.87 19.15 11.30
N ASP A 4 16.87 18.59 11.95
CA ASP A 4 16.99 17.66 13.06
C ASP A 4 16.12 16.45 12.72
N PRO A 5 16.70 15.25 12.54
CA PRO A 5 15.98 14.06 12.07
C PRO A 5 14.85 13.62 13.02
N THR A 6 14.83 14.14 14.25
CA THR A 6 13.84 13.82 15.27
C THR A 6 12.84 14.93 15.54
N LYS A 7 13.03 16.12 14.95
CA LYS A 7 12.22 17.31 15.30
C LYS A 7 11.74 18.12 14.11
N PHE A 8 12.60 18.43 13.14
CA PHE A 8 12.21 19.34 12.06
C PHE A 8 13.06 19.26 10.80
N ILE A 9 12.47 19.75 9.70
CA ILE A 9 13.16 20.14 8.47
C ILE A 9 12.70 21.57 8.13
N LYS A 10 13.64 22.51 7.96
CA LYS A 10 13.35 23.92 7.66
C LYS A 10 13.98 24.36 6.36
N PHE A 11 13.13 24.72 5.41
CA PHE A 11 13.48 25.32 4.14
C PHE A 11 13.24 26.83 4.18
N VAL A 12 14.12 27.59 3.52
CA VAL A 12 13.96 29.04 3.32
C VAL A 12 14.13 29.32 1.83
N ARG A 13 13.61 30.46 1.37
CA ARG A 13 13.77 30.91 -0.02
C ARG A 13 15.25 30.94 -0.41
N ASN A 14 15.57 30.32 -1.56
CA ASN A 14 16.91 30.39 -2.12
C ASN A 14 17.17 31.81 -2.65
N PRO A 15 18.14 32.58 -2.10
CA PRO A 15 18.41 33.94 -2.54
C PRO A 15 19.01 34.01 -3.95
N ASN A 16 19.51 32.90 -4.48
CA ASN A 16 20.07 32.78 -5.82
C ASN A 16 19.08 32.21 -6.85
N TYR A 17 17.80 32.07 -6.49
CA TYR A 17 16.78 31.64 -7.44
C TYR A 17 16.53 32.71 -8.51
N ASP A 18 16.67 32.34 -9.78
CA ASP A 18 16.35 33.21 -10.91
C ASP A 18 14.96 32.85 -11.46
N ALA A 19 13.97 33.68 -11.14
CA ALA A 19 12.59 33.49 -11.58
C ALA A 19 12.43 33.50 -13.11
N SER A 20 13.36 34.10 -13.85
CA SER A 20 13.30 34.10 -15.33
C SER A 20 13.59 32.73 -15.95
N THR A 21 14.20 31.83 -15.18
CA THR A 21 14.53 30.47 -15.62
C THR A 21 13.39 29.46 -15.38
N ASP A 22 12.28 29.90 -14.78
CA ASP A 22 11.18 29.04 -14.36
C ASP A 22 9.85 29.54 -14.95
N SER A 23 8.99 28.61 -15.37
CA SER A 23 7.65 28.96 -15.87
C SER A 23 6.67 29.06 -14.70
N PRO A 24 5.94 30.17 -14.53
CA PRO A 24 4.91 30.30 -13.50
C PRO A 24 3.79 29.25 -13.59
N ASP A 25 3.56 28.70 -14.79
CA ASP A 25 2.62 27.59 -15.03
C ASP A 25 3.09 26.27 -14.40
N ALA A 26 4.41 26.11 -14.21
CA ALA A 26 5.01 24.94 -13.58
C ALA A 26 5.33 25.19 -12.10
N ARG A 27 5.84 26.38 -11.75
CA ARG A 27 6.29 26.74 -10.39
C ARG A 27 6.07 28.22 -10.12
N SER A 28 5.07 28.53 -9.30
CA SER A 28 4.75 29.93 -8.97
C SER A 28 5.56 30.52 -7.80
N ASN A 29 6.35 29.71 -7.08
CA ASN A 29 7.30 30.10 -6.03
C ASN A 29 6.79 31.07 -4.94
N TYR A 30 5.52 30.94 -4.51
CA TYR A 30 4.90 31.87 -3.55
C TYR A 30 5.45 31.79 -2.12
N LEU A 31 5.98 30.65 -1.69
CA LEU A 31 6.39 30.42 -0.30
C LEU A 31 7.76 31.03 0.01
N ASP A 32 7.87 31.73 1.14
CA ASP A 32 9.15 32.25 1.65
C ASP A 32 9.97 31.18 2.42
N GLY A 33 9.31 30.11 2.85
CA GLY A 33 9.90 28.99 3.56
C GLY A 33 8.88 27.89 3.81
N VAL A 34 9.38 26.76 4.31
CA VAL A 34 8.56 25.62 4.74
C VAL A 34 9.17 25.08 6.02
N ASP A 35 8.36 25.05 7.09
CA ASP A 35 8.71 24.42 8.34
C ASP A 35 7.96 23.07 8.43
N ILE A 36 8.72 21.98 8.45
CA ILE A 36 8.19 20.62 8.59
C ILE A 36 8.53 20.14 9.99
N GLU A 37 7.52 19.78 10.77
CA GLU A 37 7.70 19.18 12.09
C GLU A 37 7.66 17.64 12.00
N ILE A 38 8.50 16.98 12.79
CA ILE A 38 8.51 15.52 12.88
C ILE A 38 7.59 15.09 14.02
N ASN A 39 6.44 14.53 13.64
CA ASN A 39 5.45 13.99 14.56
C ASN A 39 5.02 12.61 14.06
N SER A 40 5.09 11.58 14.91
CA SER A 40 4.67 10.22 14.55
C SER A 40 3.23 9.90 14.97
N ASN A 41 2.55 10.81 15.68
CA ASN A 41 1.18 10.63 16.11
C ASN A 41 0.23 11.23 15.07
N THR A 42 -0.34 10.38 14.21
CA THR A 42 -1.26 10.80 13.15
C THR A 42 -2.49 11.53 13.69
N ASP A 43 -3.07 11.09 14.81
CA ASP A 43 -4.27 11.76 15.36
C ASP A 43 -3.94 13.17 15.84
N ASP A 44 -2.78 13.35 16.48
CA ASP A 44 -2.30 14.68 16.89
C ASP A 44 -2.06 15.61 15.70
N ILE A 45 -1.43 15.11 14.63
CA ILE A 45 -1.22 15.89 13.39
C ILE A 45 -2.56 16.43 12.87
N PHE A 46 -3.57 15.57 12.73
CA PHE A 46 -4.85 16.00 12.15
C PHE A 46 -5.68 16.85 13.11
N ASN A 47 -5.54 16.67 14.43
CA ASN A 47 -6.11 17.60 15.41
C ASN A 47 -5.51 19.01 15.30
N GLN A 48 -4.19 19.12 15.07
CA GLN A 48 -3.52 20.40 14.86
C GLN A 48 -3.90 21.05 13.52
N ILE A 49 -4.13 20.28 12.47
CA ILE A 49 -4.67 20.77 11.19
C ILE A 49 -6.10 21.32 11.38
N ASP A 50 -6.94 20.60 12.14
CA ASP A 50 -8.28 21.04 12.50
C ASP A 50 -8.27 22.35 13.31
N ALA A 51 -7.32 22.47 14.23
CA ALA A 51 -7.11 23.68 15.01
C ALA A 51 -6.47 24.83 14.22
N GLY A 52 -6.02 24.61 12.98
CA GLY A 52 -5.32 25.59 12.16
C GLY A 52 -3.90 25.92 12.65
N THR A 53 -3.30 25.04 13.45
CA THR A 53 -1.90 25.15 13.91
C THR A 53 -0.92 24.57 12.88
N LEU A 54 -1.35 23.56 12.12
CA LEU A 54 -0.62 23.02 10.97
C LEU A 54 -1.40 23.27 9.67
N ASP A 55 -0.67 23.55 8.59
CA ASP A 55 -1.25 23.72 7.25
C ASP A 55 -1.60 22.38 6.58
N GLY A 56 -0.92 21.29 6.94
CA GLY A 56 -1.13 19.97 6.36
C GLY A 56 -0.15 18.90 6.84
N SER A 57 -0.23 17.71 6.24
CA SER A 57 0.72 16.62 6.44
C SER A 57 1.34 16.20 5.11
N LEU A 58 2.66 15.97 5.11
CA LEU A 58 3.39 15.52 3.92
C LEU A 58 3.47 13.99 3.79
N ALA A 59 3.23 13.25 4.88
CA ALA A 59 3.49 11.82 4.94
C ALA A 59 2.33 10.98 5.49
N SER A 60 1.43 11.59 6.25
CA SER A 60 0.35 10.87 6.93
C SER A 60 -0.94 10.91 6.12
N THR A 61 -1.60 9.77 6.00
CA THR A 61 -2.98 9.69 5.51
C THR A 61 -3.93 10.11 6.63
N PRO A 62 -4.97 10.92 6.35
CA PRO A 62 -5.97 11.28 7.36
C PRO A 62 -6.66 10.04 7.93
N PRO A 63 -6.88 9.98 9.26
CA PRO A 63 -7.72 8.94 9.85
C PRO A 63 -9.10 8.91 9.19
N THR A 64 -9.70 7.74 9.07
CA THR A 64 -11.01 7.58 8.40
C THR A 64 -12.10 8.44 9.02
N THR A 65 -12.05 8.68 10.33
CA THR A 65 -12.95 9.59 11.05
C THR A 65 -12.79 11.05 10.63
N VAL A 66 -11.55 11.49 10.39
CA VAL A 66 -11.25 12.84 9.87
C VAL A 66 -11.75 12.97 8.43
N ILE A 67 -11.53 11.97 7.58
CA ILE A 67 -12.06 11.93 6.21
C ILE A 67 -13.58 12.07 6.23
N GLN A 68 -14.28 11.24 7.01
CA GLN A 68 -15.74 11.28 7.12
C GLN A 68 -16.25 12.65 7.59
N LYS A 69 -15.58 13.26 8.57
CA LYS A 69 -15.91 14.61 9.06
C LYS A 69 -15.80 15.64 7.93
N TYR A 70 -14.69 15.62 7.18
CA TYR A 70 -14.45 16.58 6.10
C TYR A 70 -15.37 16.34 4.89
N GLU A 71 -15.73 15.09 4.59
CA GLU A 71 -16.66 14.77 3.49
C GLU A 71 -18.10 15.22 3.77
N THR A 72 -18.52 15.15 5.03
CA THR A 72 -19.92 15.39 5.44
C THR A 72 -20.19 16.82 5.91
N ASP A 73 -19.17 17.56 6.37
CA ASP A 73 -19.28 18.98 6.73
C ASP A 73 -19.01 19.88 5.51
N PRO A 74 -20.00 20.64 5.00
CA PRO A 74 -19.83 21.52 3.83
C PRO A 74 -18.75 22.59 4.01
N THR A 75 -18.47 23.01 5.26
CA THR A 75 -17.48 24.04 5.55
C THR A 75 -16.04 23.49 5.51
N LEU A 76 -15.87 22.20 5.80
CA LEU A 76 -14.58 21.50 5.78
C LEU A 76 -14.32 20.80 4.45
N LYS A 77 -15.36 20.42 3.71
CA LYS A 77 -15.24 19.72 2.43
C LYS A 77 -14.36 20.44 1.41
N LYS A 78 -14.38 21.78 1.41
CA LYS A 78 -13.49 22.61 0.57
C LYS A 78 -12.00 22.53 0.93
N ARG A 79 -11.65 21.95 2.08
CA ARG A 79 -10.27 21.72 2.56
C ARG A 79 -9.81 20.28 2.29
N LEU A 80 -10.70 19.42 1.78
CA LEU A 80 -10.39 18.06 1.41
C LEU A 80 -10.21 17.96 -0.10
N HIS A 81 -9.00 17.61 -0.51
CA HIS A 81 -8.64 17.34 -1.89
C HIS A 81 -8.17 15.89 -2.00
N ALA A 82 -8.65 15.20 -3.03
CA ALA A 82 -8.25 13.83 -3.34
C ALA A 82 -7.91 13.78 -4.83
N ASP A 83 -6.65 13.54 -5.12
CA ASP A 83 -6.10 13.42 -6.46
C ASP A 83 -5.54 12.01 -6.67
N SER A 84 -5.42 11.58 -7.93
CA SER A 84 -4.77 10.30 -8.23
C SER A 84 -3.34 10.31 -7.70
N GLY A 85 -3.00 9.28 -6.91
CA GLY A 85 -1.65 9.10 -6.42
C GLY A 85 -0.69 8.45 -7.43
N ASP A 86 -1.16 8.14 -8.66
CA ASP A 86 -0.43 7.41 -9.70
C ASP A 86 0.33 6.20 -9.17
N ARG A 87 -0.35 5.46 -8.28
CA ARG A 87 0.24 4.41 -7.47
C ARG A 87 -0.67 3.22 -7.31
N THR A 88 -0.03 2.09 -7.05
CA THR A 88 -0.70 0.84 -6.68
C THR A 88 -0.13 0.36 -5.35
N ARG A 89 -1.03 0.01 -4.42
CA ARG A 89 -0.69 -0.72 -3.18
C ARG A 89 -0.90 -2.21 -3.44
N TYR A 90 0.00 -3.04 -2.96
CA TYR A 90 -0.05 -4.47 -3.23
C TYR A 90 0.51 -5.30 -2.07
N ILE A 91 0.04 -6.54 -2.00
CA ILE A 91 0.57 -7.56 -1.11
C ILE A 91 1.68 -8.29 -1.87
N THR A 92 2.84 -8.44 -1.23
CA THR A 92 3.99 -9.18 -1.78
C THR A 92 3.95 -10.61 -1.30
N MET A 93 4.30 -11.55 -2.19
CA MET A 93 4.47 -12.97 -1.89
C MET A 93 5.84 -13.40 -2.43
N ASN A 94 6.71 -13.92 -1.56
CA ASN A 94 8.06 -14.30 -1.93
C ASN A 94 8.07 -15.70 -2.55
N VAL A 95 8.34 -15.76 -3.86
CA VAL A 95 8.35 -17.00 -4.64
C VAL A 95 9.49 -17.97 -4.30
N LEU A 96 10.44 -17.55 -3.46
CA LEU A 96 11.50 -18.42 -2.93
C LEU A 96 11.15 -19.07 -1.59
N THR A 97 10.04 -18.65 -0.98
CA THR A 97 9.65 -19.09 0.37
C THR A 97 8.33 -19.86 0.31
N PRO A 98 8.31 -21.14 0.72
CA PRO A 98 7.08 -21.88 0.90
C PRO A 98 6.08 -21.17 1.83
N PRO A 99 4.76 -21.23 1.57
CA PRO A 99 4.13 -21.98 0.48
C PRO A 99 4.02 -21.19 -0.85
N PHE A 100 4.56 -19.98 -0.91
CA PHE A 100 4.39 -19.07 -2.05
C PHE A 100 5.29 -19.39 -3.25
N ASP A 101 6.15 -20.39 -3.15
CA ASP A 101 6.86 -20.99 -4.27
C ASP A 101 5.91 -21.73 -5.24
N ASP A 102 4.74 -22.16 -4.76
CA ASP A 102 3.69 -22.74 -5.60
C ASP A 102 2.78 -21.66 -6.22
N LEU A 103 2.60 -21.70 -7.55
CA LEU A 103 1.75 -20.77 -8.28
C LEU A 103 0.28 -20.87 -7.86
N HIS A 104 -0.21 -22.07 -7.56
CA HIS A 104 -1.60 -22.30 -7.18
C HIS A 104 -1.92 -21.70 -5.81
N VAL A 105 -0.96 -21.73 -4.88
CA VAL A 105 -1.09 -21.00 -3.59
C VAL A 105 -1.21 -19.50 -3.83
N ARG A 106 -0.35 -18.92 -4.69
CA ARG A 106 -0.41 -17.47 -5.00
C ARG A 106 -1.73 -17.07 -5.66
N ARG A 107 -2.28 -17.91 -6.53
CA ARG A 107 -3.60 -17.69 -7.15
C ARG A 107 -4.73 -17.81 -6.13
N ALA A 108 -4.72 -18.86 -5.30
CA ALA A 108 -5.69 -19.03 -4.21
C ALA A 108 -5.72 -17.82 -3.28
N VAL A 109 -4.55 -17.30 -2.91
CA VAL A 109 -4.42 -16.10 -2.09
C VAL A 109 -5.01 -14.87 -2.78
N ASN A 110 -4.85 -14.69 -4.09
CA ASN A 110 -5.49 -13.58 -4.79
C ASN A 110 -7.02 -13.70 -4.80
N PHE A 111 -7.56 -14.90 -5.03
CA PHE A 111 -9.01 -15.13 -5.03
C PHE A 111 -9.63 -14.92 -3.66
N VAL A 112 -9.00 -15.35 -2.58
CA VAL A 112 -9.62 -15.28 -1.23
C VAL A 112 -9.59 -13.87 -0.62
N MET A 113 -8.81 -12.93 -1.15
CA MET A 113 -8.63 -11.60 -0.55
C MET A 113 -9.84 -10.68 -0.76
N ASN A 114 -10.39 -10.16 0.33
CA ASN A 114 -11.52 -9.24 0.34
C ASN A 114 -11.02 -7.81 0.12
N LYS A 115 -10.80 -7.46 -1.15
CA LYS A 115 -10.29 -6.14 -1.54
C LYS A 115 -11.26 -5.01 -1.17
N ALA A 116 -12.57 -5.26 -1.16
CA ALA A 116 -13.58 -4.29 -0.72
C ALA A 116 -13.43 -3.93 0.77
N ALA A 117 -13.18 -4.91 1.63
CA ALA A 117 -12.91 -4.69 3.04
C ALA A 117 -11.61 -3.89 3.26
N PHE A 118 -10.57 -4.15 2.45
CA PHE A 118 -9.33 -3.35 2.50
C PHE A 118 -9.59 -1.90 2.10
N LEU A 119 -10.31 -1.65 0.99
CA LEU A 119 -10.64 -0.29 0.57
C LEU A 119 -11.50 0.42 1.63
N LYS A 120 -12.47 -0.28 2.23
CA LYS A 120 -13.27 0.26 3.33
C LYS A 120 -12.40 0.62 4.55
N ALA A 121 -11.47 -0.25 4.94
CA ALA A 121 -10.52 0.03 6.02
C ALA A 121 -9.58 1.21 5.70
N ALA A 122 -9.31 1.46 4.43
CA ALA A 122 -8.57 2.62 3.95
C ALA A 122 -9.36 3.93 3.98
N GLY A 123 -10.68 3.90 4.18
CA GLY A 123 -11.54 5.09 4.16
C GLY A 123 -12.46 5.16 2.93
N GLY A 124 -12.60 4.07 2.17
CA GLY A 124 -13.52 4.00 1.03
C GLY A 124 -12.95 4.63 -0.24
N SER A 125 -13.83 4.86 -1.21
CA SER A 125 -13.48 5.25 -2.59
C SER A 125 -12.70 6.57 -2.70
N ILE A 126 -12.79 7.45 -1.70
CA ILE A 126 -11.96 8.67 -1.68
C ILE A 126 -10.45 8.38 -1.56
N ASN A 127 -10.08 7.21 -1.02
CA ASN A 127 -8.68 6.79 -0.92
C ASN A 127 -8.18 6.02 -2.16
N GLY A 128 -9.04 5.80 -3.14
CA GLY A 128 -8.70 5.17 -4.42
C GLY A 128 -9.65 4.04 -4.81
N ASP A 129 -9.28 3.37 -5.90
CA ASP A 129 -10.05 2.27 -6.48
C ASP A 129 -9.41 0.90 -6.20
N ILE A 130 -10.18 -0.17 -6.39
CA ILE A 130 -9.67 -1.54 -6.28
C ILE A 130 -8.82 -1.84 -7.51
N ALA A 131 -7.53 -2.11 -7.29
CA ALA A 131 -6.59 -2.42 -8.36
C ALA A 131 -6.81 -3.84 -8.92
N THR A 132 -6.84 -3.93 -10.25
CA THR A 132 -6.83 -5.19 -11.01
C THR A 132 -5.53 -5.38 -11.81
N HIS A 133 -4.69 -4.33 -11.87
CA HIS A 133 -3.41 -4.33 -12.55
C HIS A 133 -2.35 -3.58 -11.69
N ILE A 134 -1.05 -3.89 -11.85
CA ILE A 134 0.03 -3.22 -11.12
C ILE A 134 0.23 -1.78 -11.59
N LEU A 135 0.14 -1.55 -12.90
CA LEU A 135 0.06 -0.22 -13.50
C LEU A 135 -1.34 0.36 -13.28
N PRO A 136 -1.48 1.50 -12.58
CA PRO A 136 -2.78 2.17 -12.45
C PRO A 136 -3.20 2.81 -13.79
N PRO A 137 -4.52 2.94 -14.06
CA PRO A 137 -5.01 3.53 -15.31
C PRO A 137 -4.50 4.94 -15.60
N SER A 138 -4.16 5.71 -14.55
CA SER A 138 -3.60 7.05 -14.68
C SER A 138 -2.14 7.09 -15.15
N VAL A 139 -1.44 5.95 -15.16
CA VAL A 139 -0.09 5.79 -15.69
C VAL A 139 -0.13 5.17 -17.08
N LEU A 140 -0.90 4.09 -17.23
CA LEU A 140 -1.15 3.45 -18.51
C LEU A 140 -2.60 3.02 -18.58
N ASP A 141 -3.37 3.69 -19.42
CA ASP A 141 -4.73 3.29 -19.73
C ASP A 141 -4.69 2.14 -20.73
N PHE A 142 -5.20 0.98 -20.31
CA PHE A 142 -5.32 -0.21 -21.17
C PHE A 142 -6.59 -0.19 -22.04
N GLY A 143 -7.35 0.92 -22.00
CA GLY A 143 -8.58 1.14 -22.78
C GLY A 143 -9.84 0.61 -22.10
N SER A 144 -11.00 1.10 -22.54
CA SER A 144 -12.32 0.75 -21.98
C SER A 144 -12.72 -0.73 -22.10
N ASP A 145 -12.01 -1.51 -22.92
CA ASP A 145 -12.15 -2.96 -23.06
C ASP A 145 -11.24 -3.75 -22.10
N SER A 146 -10.50 -3.09 -21.21
CA SER A 146 -9.63 -3.75 -20.24
C SER A 146 -10.44 -4.39 -19.11
N ALA A 147 -11.21 -5.43 -19.42
CA ALA A 147 -11.76 -6.42 -18.49
C ALA A 147 -10.65 -7.25 -17.80
N TYR A 148 -9.43 -6.70 -17.70
CA TYR A 148 -8.33 -7.34 -17.05
C TYR A 148 -8.56 -7.28 -15.55
N ASP A 149 -9.22 -8.32 -15.05
CA ASP A 149 -9.25 -8.71 -13.67
C ASP A 149 -8.97 -10.22 -13.63
N PRO A 150 -7.71 -10.63 -13.41
CA PRO A 150 -7.36 -12.05 -13.38
C PRO A 150 -7.95 -12.78 -12.16
N TYR A 151 -8.44 -12.04 -11.16
CA TYR A 151 -9.00 -12.59 -9.93
C TYR A 151 -10.31 -11.89 -9.58
N PRO A 152 -11.33 -12.01 -10.45
CA PRO A 152 -12.61 -11.35 -10.24
C PRO A 152 -13.36 -12.03 -9.10
N SER A 153 -14.17 -11.25 -8.39
CA SER A 153 -15.09 -11.76 -7.37
C SER A 153 -16.28 -10.82 -7.24
N THR A 154 -17.41 -11.37 -6.79
CA THR A 154 -18.61 -10.56 -6.54
C THR A 154 -18.28 -9.43 -5.57
N ASN A 155 -18.54 -8.19 -5.98
CA ASN A 155 -18.28 -6.97 -5.20
C ASN A 155 -16.83 -6.82 -4.71
N HIS A 156 -15.87 -7.55 -5.28
CA HIS A 156 -14.48 -7.62 -4.80
C HIS A 156 -14.32 -8.12 -3.36
N GLU A 157 -15.25 -8.96 -2.90
CA GLU A 157 -15.26 -9.51 -1.53
C GLU A 157 -14.40 -10.78 -1.37
N GLY A 158 -13.79 -11.25 -2.46
CA GLY A 158 -13.08 -12.52 -2.55
C GLY A 158 -14.00 -13.67 -2.96
N ASP A 159 -13.40 -14.73 -3.47
CA ASP A 159 -14.07 -15.96 -3.91
C ASP A 159 -13.38 -17.17 -3.26
N LEU A 160 -13.94 -17.64 -2.15
CA LEU A 160 -13.40 -18.79 -1.42
C LEU A 160 -13.48 -20.07 -2.27
N ALA A 161 -14.51 -20.24 -3.10
CA ALA A 161 -14.67 -21.45 -3.91
C ALA A 161 -13.59 -21.52 -5.00
N ALA A 162 -13.34 -20.40 -5.70
CA ALA A 162 -12.25 -20.29 -6.66
C ALA A 162 -10.88 -20.45 -5.98
N ALA A 163 -10.70 -19.87 -4.80
CA ALA A 163 -9.47 -20.02 -4.02
C ALA A 163 -9.19 -21.47 -3.62
N MET A 164 -10.20 -22.19 -3.11
CA MET A 164 -10.10 -23.61 -2.78
C MET A 164 -9.85 -24.46 -4.04
N ALA A 165 -10.46 -24.11 -5.18
CA ALA A 165 -10.22 -24.81 -6.44
C ALA A 165 -8.78 -24.64 -6.96
N GLU A 166 -8.17 -23.47 -6.77
CA GLU A 166 -6.74 -23.28 -7.01
C GLU A 166 -5.91 -24.08 -5.99
N MET A 167 -6.24 -24.02 -4.71
CA MET A 167 -5.48 -24.74 -3.66
C MET A 167 -5.45 -26.26 -3.90
N LYS A 168 -6.52 -26.88 -4.43
CA LYS A 168 -6.54 -28.32 -4.80
C LYS A 168 -5.49 -28.74 -5.81
N GLN A 169 -4.96 -27.80 -6.58
CA GLN A 169 -3.90 -28.04 -7.56
C GLN A 169 -2.50 -27.82 -6.97
N SER A 170 -2.41 -27.29 -5.75
CA SER A 170 -1.16 -27.05 -5.03
C SER A 170 -0.55 -28.36 -4.56
N LYS A 171 0.79 -28.43 -4.57
CA LYS A 171 1.53 -29.54 -3.94
C LYS A 171 1.39 -29.57 -2.40
N TYR A 172 0.81 -28.53 -1.81
CA TYR A 172 0.62 -28.39 -0.37
C TYR A 172 -0.79 -28.73 0.13
N ASP A 173 -1.72 -29.06 -0.78
CA ASP A 173 -2.99 -29.72 -0.46
C ASP A 173 -2.82 -31.23 -0.71
N SER A 174 -2.73 -32.00 0.37
CA SER A 174 -2.39 -33.42 0.29
C SER A 174 -3.60 -34.32 0.09
N ASN A 175 -4.78 -33.83 0.47
CA ASN A 175 -6.02 -34.60 0.52
C ASN A 175 -7.03 -34.14 -0.56
N GLY A 176 -6.76 -33.03 -1.26
CA GLY A 176 -7.58 -32.46 -2.32
C GLY A 176 -8.84 -31.75 -1.83
N ASP A 177 -8.89 -31.31 -0.57
CA ASP A 177 -10.05 -30.65 0.03
C ASP A 177 -10.10 -29.14 -0.27
N GLY A 178 -9.02 -28.55 -0.79
CA GLY A 178 -8.89 -27.13 -1.10
C GLY A 178 -8.29 -26.29 0.02
N LEU A 179 -7.68 -26.92 1.02
CA LEU A 179 -6.95 -26.27 2.09
C LEU A 179 -5.47 -26.66 2.03
N CYS A 180 -4.60 -25.75 2.47
CA CYS A 180 -3.21 -26.11 2.66
C CYS A 180 -3.01 -26.95 3.94
N ASP A 181 -2.65 -28.22 3.75
CA ASP A 181 -2.38 -29.18 4.82
C ASP A 181 -0.94 -29.11 5.33
N SER A 182 -0.01 -28.67 4.48
CA SER A 182 1.42 -28.75 4.76
C SER A 182 1.85 -27.88 5.95
N ASP A 183 2.85 -28.35 6.71
CA ASP A 183 3.45 -27.61 7.82
C ASP A 183 4.00 -26.25 7.40
N VAL A 184 4.42 -26.10 6.12
CA VAL A 184 4.92 -24.81 5.59
C VAL A 184 3.83 -23.73 5.53
N CYS A 185 2.55 -24.11 5.61
CA CYS A 185 1.42 -23.18 5.67
C CYS A 185 1.05 -22.79 7.10
N LYS A 186 1.76 -23.28 8.12
CA LYS A 186 1.50 -22.94 9.52
C LYS A 186 2.54 -21.92 10.02
N ASN A 187 2.08 -20.94 10.80
CA ASN A 187 2.90 -19.86 11.34
C ASN A 187 3.71 -19.08 10.29
N VAL A 188 3.18 -18.93 9.07
CA VAL A 188 3.82 -18.21 7.97
C VAL A 188 4.05 -16.76 8.40
N LEU A 189 5.31 -16.31 8.43
CA LEU A 189 5.62 -14.94 8.82
C LEU A 189 4.92 -13.96 7.87
N PHE A 190 4.14 -13.05 8.44
CA PHE A 190 3.45 -12.00 7.70
C PHE A 190 3.86 -10.63 8.27
N ILE A 191 4.52 -9.81 7.45
CA ILE A 191 4.93 -8.46 7.85
C ILE A 191 3.89 -7.42 7.41
N ASN A 192 3.51 -6.54 8.34
CA ASN A 192 2.65 -5.39 8.04
C ASN A 192 3.11 -4.14 8.80
N ARG A 193 2.45 -3.00 8.59
CA ARG A 193 2.75 -1.73 9.28
C ARG A 193 1.85 -1.53 10.51
N THR A 194 2.38 -0.88 11.55
CA THR A 194 1.63 -0.51 12.77
C THR A 194 0.67 0.65 12.59
N SER A 195 0.73 1.39 11.48
CA SER A 195 -0.08 2.58 11.23
C SER A 195 -1.30 2.28 10.34
N PRO A 196 -2.43 2.98 10.52
CA PRO A 196 -3.53 2.95 9.57
C PRO A 196 -3.08 3.34 8.14
N PRO A 197 -3.76 2.83 7.10
CA PRO A 197 -4.85 1.85 7.19
C PRO A 197 -4.38 0.39 7.35
N TYR A 198 -3.07 0.14 7.30
CA TYR A 198 -2.47 -1.19 7.24
C TYR A 198 -2.83 -2.08 8.44
N VAL A 199 -2.68 -1.57 9.67
CA VAL A 199 -3.05 -2.30 10.90
C VAL A 199 -4.54 -2.66 10.92
N ASN A 200 -5.40 -1.83 10.34
CA ASN A 200 -6.84 -2.08 10.28
C ASN A 200 -7.21 -3.17 9.26
N MET A 201 -6.34 -3.43 8.27
CA MET A 201 -6.53 -4.49 7.28
C MET A 201 -6.05 -5.86 7.79
N SER A 202 -5.14 -5.88 8.77
CA SER A 202 -4.51 -7.10 9.30
C SER A 202 -5.52 -8.21 9.68
N PRO A 203 -6.62 -7.95 10.43
CA PRO A 203 -7.54 -9.00 10.84
C PRO A 203 -8.23 -9.70 9.65
N THR A 204 -8.64 -8.92 8.64
CA THR A 204 -9.23 -9.45 7.40
C THR A 204 -8.22 -10.29 6.64
N MET A 205 -6.97 -9.83 6.50
CA MET A 205 -5.92 -10.60 5.84
C MET A 205 -5.64 -11.95 6.53
N VAL A 206 -5.53 -11.93 7.86
CA VAL A 206 -5.32 -13.14 8.67
C VAL A 206 -6.48 -14.12 8.48
N SER A 207 -7.73 -13.64 8.54
CA SER A 207 -8.92 -14.47 8.36
C SER A 207 -9.01 -15.07 6.96
N ASN A 208 -8.71 -14.29 5.92
CA ASN A 208 -8.79 -14.74 4.53
C ASN A 208 -7.71 -15.77 4.19
N LEU A 209 -6.50 -15.64 4.75
CA LEU A 209 -5.46 -16.66 4.59
C LEU A 209 -5.84 -17.96 5.33
N ALA A 210 -6.40 -17.82 6.54
CA ALA A 210 -6.80 -18.97 7.34
C ALA A 210 -7.90 -19.82 6.67
N SER A 211 -8.81 -19.21 5.91
CA SER A 211 -9.89 -19.94 5.21
C SER A 211 -9.42 -20.84 4.08
N ILE A 212 -8.17 -20.70 3.62
CA ILE A 212 -7.51 -21.61 2.67
C ILE A 212 -6.38 -22.42 3.32
N GLY A 213 -6.38 -22.54 4.65
CA GLY A 213 -5.44 -23.37 5.42
C GLY A 213 -4.09 -22.73 5.74
N ILE A 214 -3.89 -21.45 5.39
CA ILE A 214 -2.65 -20.72 5.67
C ILE A 214 -2.79 -19.96 7.01
N SER A 215 -2.12 -20.44 8.04
CA SER A 215 -2.00 -19.75 9.33
C SER A 215 -0.78 -18.87 9.34
N VAL A 216 -0.95 -17.59 9.68
CA VAL A 216 0.13 -16.60 9.70
C VAL A 216 0.57 -16.21 11.10
N LYS A 217 1.86 -15.90 11.24
CA LYS A 217 2.44 -15.19 12.38
C LYS A 217 2.61 -13.72 11.99
N LEU A 218 1.59 -12.91 12.25
CA LEU A 218 1.60 -11.48 11.97
C LEU A 218 2.62 -10.75 12.86
N ARG A 219 3.44 -9.90 12.23
CA ARG A 219 4.32 -8.93 12.90
C ARG A 219 4.12 -7.56 12.28
N GLU A 220 3.63 -6.64 13.09
CA GLU A 220 3.45 -5.25 12.70
C GLU A 220 4.66 -4.43 13.16
N LEU A 221 5.23 -3.66 12.24
CA LEU A 221 6.44 -2.85 12.45
C LEU A 221 6.15 -1.40 12.07
N ASP A 222 6.93 -0.45 12.59
CA ASP A 222 6.88 0.91 12.04
C ASP A 222 7.27 0.90 10.55
N THR A 223 6.82 1.90 9.78
CA THR A 223 6.95 1.90 8.32
C THR A 223 8.39 1.71 7.84
N GLY A 224 9.37 2.37 8.48
CA GLY A 224 10.78 2.27 8.08
C GLY A 224 11.36 0.88 8.34
N THR A 225 11.11 0.33 9.53
CA THR A 225 11.54 -1.02 9.90
C THR A 225 10.84 -2.08 9.05
N ALA A 226 9.56 -1.91 8.72
CA ALA A 226 8.81 -2.82 7.85
C ALA A 226 9.46 -2.91 6.46
N TYR A 227 9.76 -1.77 5.81
CA TYR A 227 10.44 -1.76 4.52
C TYR A 227 11.84 -2.36 4.59
N THR A 228 12.63 -1.98 5.59
CA THR A 228 13.97 -2.55 5.78
C THR A 228 13.89 -4.07 5.91
N THR A 229 12.97 -4.57 6.73
CA THR A 229 12.79 -6.01 6.97
C THR A 229 12.44 -6.78 5.70
N ILE A 230 11.52 -6.26 4.87
CA ILE A 230 11.10 -6.96 3.64
C ILE A 230 12.09 -6.80 2.48
N GLN A 231 12.93 -5.77 2.50
CA GLN A 231 13.94 -5.51 1.45
C GLN A 231 15.27 -6.22 1.74
N THR A 232 15.52 -6.62 2.99
CA THR A 232 16.58 -7.56 3.34
C THR A 232 16.21 -8.96 2.83
N VAL A 233 16.81 -9.36 1.71
CA VAL A 233 16.63 -10.63 1.01
C VAL A 233 16.90 -11.84 1.91
N SER A 234 17.92 -11.79 2.77
CA SER A 234 18.25 -12.88 3.70
C SER A 234 17.16 -13.18 4.73
N ASN A 235 16.24 -12.24 4.98
CA ASN A 235 15.09 -12.49 5.85
C ASN A 235 14.05 -13.42 5.20
N LEU A 236 14.06 -13.56 3.87
CA LEU A 236 13.15 -14.42 3.11
C LEU A 236 11.68 -14.29 3.51
N VAL A 237 11.22 -13.06 3.80
CA VAL A 237 9.85 -12.80 4.29
C VAL A 237 8.83 -13.39 3.32
N PRO A 238 7.97 -14.35 3.75
CA PRO A 238 7.05 -15.05 2.85
C PRO A 238 5.98 -14.15 2.25
N ILE A 239 5.36 -13.30 3.08
CA ILE A 239 4.26 -12.41 2.67
C ILE A 239 4.34 -11.09 3.44
N ALA A 240 4.03 -9.99 2.76
CA ALA A 240 3.95 -8.68 3.39
C ALA A 240 2.94 -7.74 2.72
N ALA A 241 2.23 -6.94 3.52
CA ALA A 241 1.15 -6.04 3.09
C ALA A 241 1.51 -4.56 3.21
N ASN A 242 2.82 -4.27 3.21
CA ASN A 242 3.35 -2.92 3.39
C ASN A 242 3.71 -2.24 2.07
N ALA A 243 3.75 -2.95 0.94
CA ALA A 243 4.36 -2.43 -0.28
C ALA A 243 3.42 -1.58 -1.13
N GLY A 244 4.01 -0.67 -1.89
CA GLY A 244 3.32 0.03 -2.97
C GLY A 244 4.31 0.86 -3.77
N TRP A 245 3.96 1.08 -5.02
CA TRP A 245 4.78 1.82 -5.97
C TRP A 245 3.97 2.92 -6.63
N GLY A 246 4.58 4.07 -6.88
CA GLY A 246 3.99 5.17 -7.63
C GLY A 246 4.94 5.64 -8.71
N LYS A 247 4.42 6.36 -9.72
CA LYS A 247 5.27 6.83 -10.82
C LYS A 247 6.31 7.84 -10.32
N ASP A 248 7.59 7.61 -10.65
CA ASP A 248 8.66 8.59 -10.43
C ASP A 248 8.78 9.56 -11.62
N TYR A 249 8.34 9.13 -12.79
CA TYR A 249 8.29 9.89 -14.04
C TYR A 249 7.09 9.45 -14.88
N ALA A 250 6.68 10.27 -15.84
CA ALA A 250 5.46 10.08 -16.63
C ALA A 250 5.62 9.03 -17.75
N ASP A 251 6.12 7.84 -17.41
CA ASP A 251 6.26 6.72 -18.34
C ASP A 251 5.99 5.38 -17.60
N PRO A 252 5.26 4.42 -18.18
CA PRO A 252 4.95 3.14 -17.53
C PRO A 252 6.17 2.31 -17.12
N SER A 253 7.34 2.51 -17.76
CA SER A 253 8.59 1.83 -17.39
C SER A 253 9.05 2.10 -15.96
N THR A 254 8.55 3.16 -15.31
CA THR A 254 8.76 3.41 -13.87
C THR A 254 8.28 2.25 -12.98
N PHE A 255 7.36 1.39 -13.44
CA PHE A 255 6.95 0.18 -12.70
C PHE A 255 7.70 -1.09 -13.12
N ALA A 256 8.41 -1.08 -14.26
CA ALA A 256 9.12 -2.26 -14.76
C ALA A 256 10.21 -2.72 -13.79
N VAL A 257 10.81 -1.78 -13.04
CA VAL A 257 11.83 -2.02 -12.01
C VAL A 257 11.35 -2.98 -10.90
N LEU A 258 10.03 -3.12 -10.71
CA LEU A 258 9.46 -4.03 -9.71
C LEU A 258 9.60 -5.51 -10.10
N PHE A 259 9.81 -5.80 -11.38
CA PHE A 259 9.79 -7.16 -11.94
C PHE A 259 11.07 -7.52 -12.70
N ASP A 260 11.97 -6.57 -12.89
CA ASP A 260 13.27 -6.82 -13.50
C ASP A 260 14.18 -7.60 -12.54
N SER A 261 14.80 -8.66 -13.06
CA SER A 261 15.88 -9.39 -12.41
C SER A 261 17.02 -8.50 -11.92
N SER A 262 17.29 -7.36 -12.57
CA SER A 262 18.31 -6.39 -12.15
C SER A 262 18.02 -5.77 -10.78
N GLY A 263 16.75 -5.76 -10.34
CA GLY A 263 16.31 -5.31 -9.03
C GLY A 263 16.48 -6.35 -7.91
N ILE A 264 16.85 -7.60 -8.24
CA ILE A 264 17.08 -8.66 -7.25
C ILE A 264 18.48 -8.50 -6.66
N SER A 265 18.59 -7.86 -5.49
CA SER A 265 19.85 -7.79 -4.76
C SER A 265 20.28 -9.19 -4.30
N CYS A 266 21.52 -9.59 -4.57
CA CYS A 266 22.10 -10.81 -3.98
C CYS A 266 22.62 -10.60 -2.55
N SER A 267 22.59 -9.36 -2.05
CA SER A 267 23.13 -8.98 -0.74
C SER A 267 22.10 -8.23 0.10
N GLY A 268 22.12 -8.49 1.41
CA GLY A 268 21.17 -7.97 2.39
C GLY A 268 20.41 -9.11 3.00
#